data_AF-A0A085LSR7-F1
#
_entry.id   AF-A0A085LSR7-F1
#
_cell.length_a   1.000
_cell.length_b   1.000
_cell.length_c   1.000
_cell.angle_alpha   90.00
_cell.angle_beta   90.00
_cell.angle_gamma   90.00
#
_symmetry.space_group_name_H-M   'P 1'
#
loop_
_entity.id
_entity.type
_entity.pdbx_description
1 polymer ?
#
loop_
_entity_poly.entity_id
_entity_poly.type
_entity_poly.pdbx_seq_one_letter_code
_entity_poly.pdbx_strand_id
1 'polypeptide(L)'
;MSGLIRSGIVCTVSSYEADLLFGRVWYLPRHPVRHHPKPDKVRLAFDASAKFDGFSFNDCLSKGTRSAVSHDFIAGSFSPSSSRSDVRYSEHVPPSRCPRGVTFRPTLSLVRRCGHSPKDAPIFTRQELGLTSAPASFSYPLLNCIYEFLPQEVALWFSRQFYVDNYLNSFSTPEEVITHCAALKEVLSKGGLPLVG
;
A
#
# COMPACT_ATOMS: atom_id res chain seq x y z
N MET A 1 -17.88 -9.27 -0.17
CA MET A 1 -17.03 -10.48 -0.13
C MET A 1 -16.92 -11.14 -1.50
N SER A 2 -18.02 -11.44 -2.20
CA SER A 2 -17.99 -12.00 -3.58
C SER A 2 -17.08 -11.23 -4.55
N GLY A 3 -17.13 -9.89 -4.53
CA GLY A 3 -16.24 -9.06 -5.35
C GLY A 3 -14.75 -9.17 -5.01
N LEU A 4 -14.39 -9.34 -3.72
CA LEU A 4 -13.01 -9.47 -3.26
C LEU A 4 -12.41 -10.84 -3.57
N ILE A 5 -13.25 -11.88 -3.53
CA ILE A 5 -12.86 -13.24 -3.94
C ILE A 5 -12.64 -13.26 -5.45
N ARG A 6 -13.56 -12.67 -6.23
CA ARG A 6 -13.42 -12.58 -7.70
C ARG A 6 -12.19 -11.79 -8.13
N SER A 7 -11.79 -10.76 -7.37
CA SER A 7 -10.56 -9.99 -7.64
C SER A 7 -9.29 -10.69 -7.13
N GLY A 8 -9.42 -11.85 -6.48
CA GLY A 8 -8.31 -12.59 -5.89
C GLY A 8 -7.61 -11.86 -4.76
N ILE A 9 -8.28 -10.88 -4.11
CA ILE A 9 -7.77 -10.17 -2.92
C ILE A 9 -7.97 -11.02 -1.67
N VAL A 10 -8.99 -11.88 -1.69
CA VAL A 10 -9.29 -12.81 -0.61
C VAL A 10 -9.49 -14.21 -1.21
N CYS A 11 -8.98 -15.25 -0.57
CA CYS A 11 -9.22 -16.65 -0.96
C CYS A 11 -9.78 -17.47 0.21
N THR A 12 -10.40 -18.60 -0.10
CA THR A 12 -10.82 -19.59 0.90
C THR A 12 -9.62 -20.44 1.31
N VAL A 13 -9.50 -20.73 2.61
CA VAL A 13 -8.47 -21.64 3.14
C VAL A 13 -8.88 -23.08 2.85
N SER A 14 -7.94 -23.93 2.47
CA SER A 14 -8.21 -25.37 2.53
C SER A 14 -8.34 -25.83 3.99
N SER A 15 -9.09 -26.90 4.24
CA SER A 15 -9.21 -27.49 5.58
C SER A 15 -7.86 -27.90 6.17
N TYR A 16 -6.96 -28.42 5.34
CA TYR A 16 -5.59 -28.78 5.71
C TYR A 16 -4.77 -27.56 6.17
N GLU A 17 -4.80 -26.46 5.41
CA GLU A 17 -4.11 -25.24 5.79
C GLU A 17 -4.71 -24.60 7.04
N ALA A 18 -6.03 -24.66 7.22
CA ALA A 18 -6.68 -24.14 8.43
C ALA A 18 -6.18 -24.83 9.70
N ASP A 19 -5.95 -26.15 9.65
CA ASP A 19 -5.47 -26.93 10.78
C ASP A 19 -3.95 -26.70 11.06
N LEU A 20 -3.15 -26.33 10.05
CA LEU A 20 -1.74 -25.95 10.20
C LEU A 20 -1.50 -24.60 10.90
N LEU A 21 -2.55 -23.79 11.06
CA LEU A 21 -2.45 -22.40 11.49
C LEU A 21 -2.77 -22.18 12.97
N PHE A 22 -2.92 -23.23 13.78
CA PHE A 22 -3.17 -23.08 15.22
C PHE A 22 -2.12 -22.15 15.88
N GLY A 23 -2.59 -21.09 16.56
CA GLY A 23 -1.73 -20.05 17.16
C GLY A 23 -1.13 -19.01 16.20
N ARG A 24 -1.40 -19.09 14.88
CA ARG A 24 -0.91 -18.16 13.84
C ARG A 24 -2.02 -17.43 13.09
N VAL A 25 -3.21 -17.37 13.69
CA VAL A 25 -4.41 -16.77 13.08
C VAL A 25 -4.80 -15.51 13.85
N TRP A 26 -4.95 -14.41 13.13
CA TRP A 26 -5.50 -13.17 13.65
C TRP A 26 -6.88 -12.92 13.04
N TYR A 27 -7.86 -12.56 13.88
CA TYR A 27 -9.18 -12.11 13.41
C TYR A 27 -9.26 -10.61 13.59
N LEU A 28 -9.36 -9.89 12.47
CA LEU A 28 -9.43 -8.43 12.51
C LEU A 28 -10.89 -7.96 12.50
N PRO A 29 -11.30 -7.13 13.47
CA PRO A 29 -12.57 -6.43 13.41
C PRO A 29 -12.63 -5.61 12.12
N ARG A 30 -13.82 -5.55 11.51
CA ARG A 30 -14.03 -4.78 10.30
C ARG A 30 -15.26 -3.89 10.43
N HIS A 31 -15.18 -2.71 9.85
CA HIS A 31 -16.30 -1.78 9.82
C HIS A 31 -16.36 -1.05 8.47
N PRO A 32 -17.57 -0.70 7.98
CA PRO A 32 -17.71 0.10 6.79
C PRO A 32 -17.26 1.54 7.07
N VAL A 33 -16.43 2.09 6.19
CA VAL A 33 -16.00 3.48 6.21
C VAL A 33 -16.58 4.17 4.97
N ARG A 34 -17.22 5.31 5.18
CA ARG A 34 -17.72 6.17 4.11
C ARG A 34 -16.86 7.43 4.05
N HIS A 35 -16.42 7.78 2.86
CA HIS A 35 -15.71 9.03 2.64
C HIS A 35 -16.74 10.11 2.35
N HIS A 36 -16.78 11.19 3.14
CA HIS A 36 -17.78 12.28 3.01
C HIS A 36 -17.95 12.78 1.55
N PRO A 37 -16.86 13.06 0.80
CA PRO A 37 -16.95 13.44 -0.62
C PRO A 37 -17.44 12.37 -1.60
N LYS A 38 -17.47 11.08 -1.23
CA LYS A 38 -17.89 9.96 -2.08
C LYS A 38 -18.77 9.00 -1.27
N PRO A 39 -19.97 9.44 -0.83
CA PRO A 39 -20.80 8.70 0.12
C PRO A 39 -21.30 7.36 -0.43
N ASP A 40 -21.45 7.27 -1.75
CA ASP A 40 -21.89 6.05 -2.45
C ASP A 40 -20.82 4.95 -2.47
N LYS A 41 -19.54 5.31 -2.20
CA LYS A 41 -18.43 4.37 -2.20
C LYS A 41 -18.08 3.97 -0.77
N VAL A 42 -18.70 2.89 -0.30
CA VAL A 42 -18.35 2.25 0.98
C VAL A 42 -17.01 1.50 0.84
N ARG A 43 -16.05 1.83 1.69
CA ARG A 43 -14.80 1.08 1.86
C ARG A 43 -14.91 0.20 3.09
N LEU A 44 -14.22 -0.93 3.11
CA LEU A 44 -14.14 -1.79 4.28
C LEU A 44 -12.80 -1.53 4.96
N ALA A 45 -12.82 -1.11 6.23
CA ALA A 45 -11.62 -0.96 7.04
C ALA A 45 -11.47 -2.13 7.99
N PHE A 46 -10.23 -2.59 8.16
CA PHE A 46 -9.84 -3.61 9.12
C PHE A 46 -9.05 -2.94 10.24
N ASP A 47 -9.43 -3.24 11.47
CA ASP A 47 -8.79 -2.67 12.65
C ASP A 47 -7.72 -3.62 13.19
N ALA A 48 -6.50 -3.44 12.69
CA ALA A 48 -5.32 -4.16 13.17
C ALA A 48 -4.77 -3.62 14.50
N SER A 49 -5.35 -2.53 15.03
CA SER A 49 -5.01 -1.98 16.35
C SER A 49 -5.89 -2.52 17.47
N ALA A 50 -6.98 -3.22 17.12
CA ALA A 50 -7.84 -3.90 18.08
C ALA A 50 -7.02 -4.89 18.93
N LYS A 51 -7.16 -4.77 20.25
CA LYS A 51 -6.42 -5.59 21.20
C LYS A 51 -7.22 -6.83 21.60
N PHE A 52 -6.53 -7.95 21.66
CA PHE A 52 -6.99 -9.18 22.29
C PHE A 52 -5.90 -9.66 23.24
N ASP A 53 -6.28 -9.95 24.48
CA ASP A 53 -5.34 -10.39 25.53
C ASP A 53 -4.14 -9.43 25.70
N GLY A 54 -4.40 -8.12 25.64
CA GLY A 54 -3.39 -7.07 25.81
C GLY A 54 -2.57 -6.71 24.57
N PHE A 55 -2.59 -7.54 23.52
CA PHE A 55 -1.82 -7.33 22.28
C PHE A 55 -2.72 -7.06 21.08
N SER A 56 -2.29 -6.17 20.18
CA SER A 56 -2.89 -6.01 18.85
C SER A 56 -2.06 -6.69 17.79
N PHE A 57 -2.66 -6.94 16.63
CA PHE A 57 -1.91 -7.48 15.49
C PHE A 57 -0.77 -6.56 15.07
N ASN A 58 -0.98 -5.24 15.12
CA ASN A 58 0.04 -4.25 14.83
C ASN A 58 1.23 -4.26 15.80
N ASP A 59 1.04 -4.70 17.05
CA ASP A 59 2.13 -4.85 18.02
C ASP A 59 3.06 -6.02 17.66
N CYS A 60 2.55 -7.01 16.92
CA CYS A 60 3.30 -8.17 16.46
C CYS A 60 3.98 -7.97 15.10
N LEU A 61 3.79 -6.81 14.46
CA LEU A 61 4.36 -6.49 13.15
C LEU A 61 5.55 -5.53 13.28
N SER A 62 6.62 -5.80 12.54
CA SER A 62 7.69 -4.82 12.38
C SER A 62 7.20 -3.65 11.52
N LYS A 63 7.44 -2.41 11.96
CA LYS A 63 7.06 -1.21 11.19
C LYS A 63 7.88 -1.05 9.89
N GLY A 64 8.99 -1.78 9.80
CA GLY A 64 9.99 -1.62 8.74
C GLY A 64 10.71 -0.27 8.84
N THR A 65 11.57 0.00 7.86
CA THR A 65 12.30 1.27 7.78
C THR A 65 11.33 2.36 7.34
N ARG A 66 11.18 3.40 8.16
CA ARG A 66 10.35 4.56 7.83
C ARG A 66 10.99 5.29 6.64
N SER A 67 10.19 5.61 5.61
CA SER A 67 10.66 6.48 4.52
C SER A 67 11.19 7.78 5.12
N ALA A 68 12.39 8.19 4.71
CA ALA A 68 13.08 9.36 5.27
C ALA A 68 12.33 10.68 5.00
N VAL A 69 11.38 10.66 4.06
CA VAL A 69 10.61 11.82 3.64
C VAL A 69 9.29 11.86 4.42
N SER A 70 9.11 12.89 5.25
CA SER A 70 7.82 13.13 5.91
C SER A 70 6.84 13.79 4.95
N HIS A 71 5.54 13.53 5.15
CA HIS A 71 4.49 14.22 4.43
C HIS A 71 4.64 15.75 4.54
N ASP A 72 5.03 16.26 5.72
CA ASP A 72 5.23 17.69 5.96
C ASP A 72 6.42 18.27 5.18
N PHE A 73 7.48 17.49 4.96
CA PHE A 73 8.61 17.91 4.14
C PHE A 73 8.23 18.00 2.66
N ILE A 74 7.48 17.00 2.17
CA ILE A 74 6.94 17.02 0.81
C ILE A 74 5.97 18.19 0.67
N ALA A 75 4.94 18.29 1.50
CA ALA A 75 3.95 19.37 1.47
C ALA A 75 4.57 20.76 1.64
N GLY A 76 5.58 20.91 2.49
CA GLY A 76 6.32 22.17 2.69
C GLY A 76 7.12 22.59 1.44
N SER A 77 7.60 21.63 0.65
CA SER A 77 8.21 21.90 -0.66
C SER A 77 7.19 22.46 -1.69
N PHE A 78 5.90 22.29 -1.43
CA PHE A 78 4.77 22.85 -2.21
C PHE A 78 4.09 24.07 -1.57
N SER A 79 4.62 24.63 -0.47
CA SER A 79 4.09 25.90 0.05
C SER A 79 4.37 27.05 -0.92
N PRO A 80 3.46 28.03 -1.08
CA PRO A 80 3.63 29.15 -2.03
C PRO A 80 4.85 30.05 -1.75
N SER A 81 5.53 29.88 -0.61
CA SER A 81 6.80 30.54 -0.28
C SER A 81 8.04 29.79 -0.80
N SER A 82 7.88 28.60 -1.41
CA SER A 82 8.94 27.86 -2.11
C SER A 82 9.13 28.49 -3.50
N SER A 83 10.24 29.19 -3.69
CA SER A 83 10.55 30.02 -4.87
C SER A 83 10.82 29.24 -6.17
N ARG A 84 10.35 28.00 -6.30
CA ARG A 84 10.94 27.04 -7.26
C ARG A 84 10.05 26.29 -8.24
N SER A 85 8.75 26.58 -8.40
CA SER A 85 7.99 25.93 -9.48
C SER A 85 6.60 26.50 -9.77
N ASP A 86 6.31 26.72 -11.06
CA ASP A 86 4.98 27.03 -11.57
C ASP A 86 4.14 25.77 -11.90
N VAL A 87 4.74 24.56 -11.90
CA VAL A 87 4.03 23.31 -12.20
C VAL A 87 4.20 22.26 -11.09
N ARG A 88 3.07 21.74 -10.60
CA ARG A 88 3.00 20.71 -9.55
C ARG A 88 2.40 19.43 -10.13
N TYR A 89 2.97 18.28 -9.79
CA TYR A 89 2.47 16.98 -10.24
C TYR A 89 2.25 16.03 -9.06
N SER A 90 1.12 15.30 -9.07
CA SER A 90 0.79 14.31 -8.04
C SER A 90 0.07 13.11 -8.65
N GLU A 91 0.58 11.91 -8.37
CA GLU A 91 -0.04 10.64 -8.77
C GLU A 91 0.09 9.58 -7.68
N HIS A 92 -0.81 8.61 -7.71
CA HIS A 92 -0.88 7.53 -6.74
C HIS A 92 -0.56 6.19 -7.41
N VAL A 93 0.26 5.37 -6.75
CA VAL A 93 0.49 3.98 -7.15
C VAL A 93 -0.51 3.10 -6.39
N PRO A 94 -1.44 2.42 -7.08
CA PRO A 94 -2.43 1.59 -6.43
C PRO A 94 -1.74 0.37 -5.82
N PRO A 95 -2.28 -0.21 -4.75
CA PRO A 95 -1.80 -1.48 -4.21
C PRO A 95 -2.07 -2.62 -5.21
N SER A 96 -1.17 -2.79 -6.18
CA SER A 96 -1.19 -3.87 -7.16
C SER A 96 -0.49 -5.12 -6.62
N ARG A 97 -0.63 -6.24 -7.34
CA ARG A 97 0.18 -7.44 -7.08
C ARG A 97 1.63 -7.00 -7.30
N CYS A 98 2.50 -7.16 -6.30
CA CYS A 98 3.94 -7.18 -6.57
C CYS A 98 4.18 -8.31 -7.59
N PRO A 99 4.57 -8.03 -8.84
CA PRO A 99 4.62 -9.07 -9.88
C PRO A 99 5.79 -10.04 -9.68
N ARG A 100 6.74 -9.67 -8.82
CA ARG A 100 8.04 -10.31 -8.73
C ARG A 100 8.23 -11.00 -7.39
N GLY A 101 7.59 -12.17 -7.23
CA GLY A 101 8.03 -13.25 -6.35
C GLY A 101 8.13 -12.98 -4.83
N VAL A 102 8.01 -11.74 -4.36
CA VAL A 102 7.91 -11.40 -2.94
C VAL A 102 6.51 -11.81 -2.51
N THR A 103 6.41 -13.09 -2.19
CA THR A 103 5.26 -13.63 -1.50
C THR A 103 5.36 -13.11 -0.07
N PHE A 104 4.93 -11.87 0.15
CA PHE A 104 4.45 -11.52 1.49
C PHE A 104 3.29 -12.48 1.73
N ARG A 105 3.54 -13.58 2.43
CA ARG A 105 2.46 -14.30 3.10
C ARG A 105 2.02 -13.34 4.20
N PRO A 106 0.93 -12.57 4.04
CA PRO A 106 0.49 -11.73 5.13
C PRO A 106 0.25 -12.69 6.29
N THR A 107 0.76 -12.36 7.47
CA THR A 107 0.34 -13.04 8.69
C THR A 107 -1.19 -13.00 8.68
N LEU A 108 -1.79 -14.19 8.62
CA LEU A 108 -3.12 -14.37 8.07
C LEU A 108 -4.16 -13.64 8.90
N SER A 109 -4.76 -12.63 8.28
CA SER A 109 -5.86 -11.87 8.83
C SER A 109 -7.16 -12.47 8.27
N LEU A 110 -7.90 -13.16 9.13
CA LEU A 110 -9.15 -13.81 8.79
C LEU A 110 -10.32 -12.84 8.97
N VAL A 111 -11.18 -12.81 7.96
CA VAL A 111 -12.43 -12.03 8.01
C VAL A 111 -13.53 -12.86 8.67
N ARG A 112 -13.87 -12.56 9.92
CA ARG A 112 -15.01 -13.23 10.58
C ARG A 112 -16.33 -12.52 10.26
N ARG A 113 -17.38 -13.32 10.02
CA ARG A 113 -18.79 -12.93 10.19
C ARG A 113 -19.33 -13.60 11.46
N CYS A 114 -20.20 -12.94 12.20
CA CYS A 114 -20.99 -13.60 13.24
C CYS A 114 -21.75 -14.78 12.61
N GLY A 115 -21.68 -15.97 13.22
CA GLY A 115 -22.38 -17.18 12.76
C GLY A 115 -21.62 -18.13 11.81
N HIS A 116 -20.40 -17.80 11.36
CA HIS A 116 -19.58 -18.73 10.57
C HIS A 116 -18.57 -19.51 11.42
N SER A 117 -18.31 -20.76 11.01
CA SER A 117 -17.23 -21.58 11.55
C SER A 117 -15.87 -20.92 11.28
N PRO A 118 -14.90 -20.99 12.22
CA PRO A 118 -13.51 -20.54 12.00
C PRO A 118 -12.88 -21.06 10.71
N LYS A 119 -13.30 -22.25 10.26
CA LYS A 119 -12.76 -22.93 9.08
C LYS A 119 -13.22 -22.36 7.74
N ASP A 120 -14.25 -21.51 7.73
CA ASP A 120 -14.83 -20.93 6.51
C ASP A 120 -14.44 -19.45 6.31
N ALA A 121 -13.62 -18.88 7.21
CA ALA A 121 -13.22 -17.49 7.12
C ALA A 121 -12.23 -17.29 5.96
N PRO A 122 -12.48 -16.33 5.06
CA PRO A 122 -11.62 -16.14 3.91
C PRO A 122 -10.40 -15.27 4.29
N ILE A 123 -9.25 -15.56 3.68
CA ILE A 123 -7.92 -15.01 3.97
C ILE A 123 -7.55 -13.94 2.96
N PHE A 124 -6.91 -12.86 3.39
CA PHE A 124 -6.29 -11.91 2.49
C PHE A 124 -5.05 -12.47 1.79
N THR A 125 -5.02 -12.36 0.47
CA THR A 125 -3.86 -12.71 -0.36
C THR A 125 -2.91 -11.52 -0.58
N ARG A 126 -3.26 -10.35 -0.02
CA ARG A 126 -2.51 -9.10 -0.13
C ARG A 126 -2.35 -8.46 1.25
N GLN A 127 -1.37 -7.58 1.38
CA GLN A 127 -1.21 -6.73 2.55
C GLN A 127 -2.50 -5.92 2.79
N GLU A 128 -3.03 -5.96 4.01
CA GLU A 128 -4.19 -5.16 4.38
C GLU A 128 -3.83 -3.68 4.57
N LEU A 129 -4.78 -2.81 4.27
CA LEU A 129 -4.71 -1.39 4.64
C LEU A 129 -4.94 -1.27 6.16
N GLY A 130 -4.08 -0.52 6.84
CA GLY A 130 -4.15 -0.32 8.30
C GLY A 130 -3.10 -1.10 9.11
N LEU A 131 -2.28 -1.92 8.44
CA LEU A 131 -1.13 -2.56 9.09
C LEU A 131 0.02 -1.58 9.26
N THR A 132 0.68 -1.58 10.42
CA THR A 132 1.84 -0.72 10.66
C THR A 132 3.01 -1.03 9.72
N SER A 133 3.10 -2.27 9.22
CA SER A 133 4.10 -2.69 8.24
C SER A 133 3.76 -2.30 6.80
N ALA A 134 2.50 -1.93 6.50
CA ALA A 134 2.04 -1.71 5.12
C ALA A 134 2.84 -0.64 4.35
N PRO A 135 3.21 0.51 4.95
CA PRO A 135 4.01 1.50 4.24
C PRO A 135 5.37 0.94 3.81
N ALA A 136 6.09 0.25 4.68
CA ALA A 136 7.41 -0.31 4.38
C ALA A 136 7.33 -1.45 3.36
N SER A 137 6.34 -2.34 3.51
CA SER A 137 6.07 -3.43 2.56
C SER A 137 5.76 -2.93 1.14
N PHE A 138 5.20 -1.73 1.02
CA PHE A 138 4.93 -1.09 -0.26
C PHE A 138 6.15 -0.34 -0.81
N SER A 139 6.82 0.45 0.04
CA SER A 139 7.97 1.25 -0.38
C SER A 139 9.14 0.39 -0.86
N TYR A 140 9.37 -0.79 -0.27
CA TYR A 140 10.48 -1.65 -0.68
C TYR A 140 10.42 -2.08 -2.17
N PRO A 141 9.37 -2.76 -2.66
CA PRO A 141 9.27 -3.14 -4.07
C PRO A 141 9.18 -1.94 -5.02
N LEU A 142 8.56 -0.84 -4.58
CA LEU A 142 8.52 0.42 -5.33
C LEU A 142 9.93 0.97 -5.58
N LEU A 143 10.72 1.11 -4.51
CA LEU A 143 12.09 1.61 -4.61
C LEU A 143 12.97 0.65 -5.41
N ASN A 144 12.83 -0.65 -5.19
CA ASN A 144 13.60 -1.64 -5.96
C ASN A 144 13.30 -1.54 -7.46
N CYS A 145 12.02 -1.35 -7.84
CA CYS A 145 11.64 -1.11 -9.23
C CYS A 145 12.31 0.15 -9.80
N ILE A 146 12.32 1.25 -9.04
CA ILE A 146 12.95 2.51 -9.46
C ILE A 146 14.45 2.32 -9.67
N TYR A 147 15.16 1.74 -8.70
CA TYR A 147 16.61 1.53 -8.77
C TYR A 147 17.04 0.49 -9.81
N GLU A 148 16.15 -0.44 -10.18
CA GLU A 148 16.44 -1.44 -11.20
C GLU A 148 16.38 -0.86 -12.62
N PHE A 149 15.41 0.00 -12.90
CA PHE A 149 15.13 0.47 -14.26
C PHE A 149 15.63 1.89 -14.54
N LEU A 150 16.11 2.62 -13.54
CA LEU A 150 16.66 3.97 -13.71
C LEU A 150 18.13 4.05 -13.29
N PRO A 151 18.92 4.94 -13.93
CA PRO A 151 20.26 5.26 -13.47
C PRO A 151 20.26 5.71 -12.01
N GLN A 152 21.33 5.40 -11.27
CA GLN A 152 21.40 5.60 -9.81
C GLN A 152 21.06 7.03 -9.36
N GLU A 153 21.56 8.04 -10.09
CA GLU A 153 21.30 9.46 -9.78
C GLU A 153 19.82 9.82 -9.93
N VAL A 154 19.20 9.35 -11.03
CA VAL A 154 17.79 9.57 -11.34
C VAL A 154 16.91 8.82 -10.34
N ALA A 155 17.25 7.57 -10.04
CA ALA A 155 16.57 6.74 -9.06
C ALA A 155 16.60 7.35 -7.65
N LEU A 156 17.76 7.89 -7.24
CA LEU A 156 17.91 8.59 -5.96
C LEU A 156 17.05 9.85 -5.89
N TRP A 157 16.87 10.55 -7.01
CA TRP A 157 16.02 11.71 -7.04
C TRP A 157 14.53 11.33 -6.92
N PHE A 158 14.06 10.34 -7.69
CA PHE A 158 12.67 9.85 -7.59
C PHE A 158 12.36 9.28 -6.20
N SER A 159 13.28 8.51 -5.60
CA SER A 159 13.05 7.87 -4.30
C SER A 159 12.80 8.87 -3.16
N ARG A 160 13.29 10.11 -3.29
CA ARG A 160 13.09 11.19 -2.31
C ARG A 160 11.77 11.93 -2.45
N GLN A 161 11.00 11.67 -3.50
CA GLN A 161 9.76 12.38 -3.81
C GLN A 161 8.50 11.53 -3.56
N PHE A 162 8.67 10.30 -3.06
CA PHE A 162 7.56 9.43 -2.68
C PHE A 162 7.22 9.56 -1.19
N TYR A 163 5.96 9.83 -0.89
CA TYR A 163 5.36 9.54 0.43
C TYR A 163 4.49 8.29 0.31
N VAL A 164 5.03 7.16 0.75
CA VAL A 164 4.40 5.83 0.65
C VAL A 164 3.98 5.51 -0.78
N ASP A 165 2.72 5.77 -1.12
CA ASP A 165 2.04 5.47 -2.36
C ASP A 165 1.79 6.71 -3.23
N ASN A 166 2.16 7.90 -2.76
CA ASN A 166 1.97 9.16 -3.48
C ASN A 166 3.31 9.71 -3.96
N TYR A 167 3.41 9.97 -5.26
CA TYR A 167 4.50 10.73 -5.84
C TYR A 167 4.12 12.21 -5.85
N LEU A 168 5.01 13.08 -5.40
CA LEU A 168 4.84 14.53 -5.52
C LEU A 168 6.16 15.19 -5.91
N ASN A 169 6.17 15.96 -7.00
CA ASN A 169 7.33 16.78 -7.37
C ASN A 169 6.92 18.13 -8.00
N SER A 170 7.87 19.06 -7.98
CA SER A 170 7.78 20.42 -8.49
C SER A 170 8.78 20.63 -9.64
N PHE A 171 8.36 21.27 -10.72
CA PHE A 171 9.17 21.44 -11.93
C PHE A 171 9.16 22.89 -12.42
N SER A 172 10.20 23.26 -13.17
CA SER A 172 10.32 24.64 -13.70
C SER A 172 9.52 24.84 -14.98
N THR A 173 9.35 23.78 -15.78
CA THR A 173 8.58 23.86 -17.03
C THR A 173 7.63 22.67 -17.23
N PRO A 174 6.53 22.83 -17.99
CA PRO A 174 5.63 21.74 -18.34
C PRO A 174 6.31 20.58 -19.09
N GLU A 175 7.29 20.87 -19.95
CA GLU A 175 8.01 19.87 -20.75
C GLU A 175 8.84 18.95 -19.86
N GLU A 176 9.43 19.51 -18.80
CA GLU A 176 10.14 18.77 -17.77
C GLU A 176 9.19 17.78 -17.09
N VAL A 177 7.98 18.23 -16.72
CA VAL A 177 6.94 17.40 -16.09
C VAL A 177 6.57 16.24 -17.01
N ILE A 178 6.23 16.51 -18.28
CA ILE A 178 5.79 15.48 -19.23
C ILE A 178 6.86 14.41 -19.39
N THR A 179 8.11 14.83 -19.59
CA THR A 179 9.24 13.93 -19.78
C THR A 179 9.48 13.06 -18.53
N HIS A 180 9.46 13.66 -17.35
CA HIS A 180 9.67 12.95 -16.08
C HIS A 180 8.56 11.98 -15.75
N CYS A 181 7.31 12.40 -15.95
CA CYS A 181 6.14 11.58 -15.66
C CYS A 181 6.02 10.42 -16.64
N ALA A 182 6.37 10.62 -17.91
CA ALA A 182 6.43 9.54 -18.89
C ALA A 182 7.46 8.47 -18.48
N ALA A 183 8.66 8.87 -18.10
CA ALA A 183 9.71 7.95 -17.65
C ALA A 183 9.28 7.19 -16.38
N LEU A 184 8.71 7.89 -15.40
CA LEU A 184 8.26 7.25 -14.16
C LEU A 184 7.10 6.27 -14.40
N LYS A 185 6.11 6.65 -15.24
CA LYS A 185 5.01 5.76 -15.64
C LYS A 185 5.51 4.51 -16.34
N GLU A 186 6.47 4.65 -17.25
CA GLU A 186 7.06 3.52 -17.97
C GLU A 186 7.79 2.57 -17.00
N VAL A 187 8.66 3.10 -16.15
CA VAL A 187 9.43 2.31 -15.18
C VAL A 187 8.52 1.55 -14.22
N LEU A 188 7.55 2.24 -13.63
CA LEU A 188 6.65 1.61 -12.68
C LEU A 188 5.71 0.62 -13.35
N SER A 189 5.30 0.87 -14.60
CA SER A 189 4.56 -0.10 -15.42
C SER A 189 5.38 -1.38 -15.66
N LYS A 190 6.68 -1.28 -15.97
CA LYS A 190 7.58 -2.46 -16.11
C LYS A 190 7.69 -3.28 -14.82
N GLY A 191 7.63 -2.61 -13.66
CA GLY A 191 7.55 -3.26 -12.34
C GLY A 191 6.16 -3.72 -11.91
N GLY A 192 5.13 -3.54 -12.75
CA GLY A 192 3.72 -3.84 -12.47
C GLY A 192 3.10 -3.02 -11.32
N LEU A 193 3.62 -1.83 -11.10
CA LEU A 193 3.18 -0.82 -10.14
C LEU A 193 2.65 0.43 -10.89
N PRO A 194 1.71 0.32 -11.85
CA PRO A 194 1.36 1.46 -12.72
C PRO A 194 0.82 2.65 -11.91
N LEU A 195 1.32 3.85 -12.19
CA LEU A 195 0.74 5.08 -11.66
C LEU A 195 -0.65 5.30 -12.25
N VAL A 196 -1.59 5.73 -11.41
CA VAL A 196 -2.92 6.15 -11.82
C VAL A 196 -3.16 7.59 -11.39
N GLY A 197 -3.50 8.42 -12.37
CA GLY A 197 -3.78 9.85 -12.27
C GLY A 197 -4.57 10.31 -13.47
#